data_AF-A0A3C1QQ84-F1
#
_entry.id   AF-A0A3C1QQ84-F1
#
_cell.length_a   1.000
_cell.length_b   1.000
_cell.length_c   1.000
_cell.angle_alpha   90.00
_cell.angle_beta   90.00
_cell.angle_gamma   90.00
#
_symmetry.space_group_name_H-M   'P 1'
#
loop_
_entity.id
_entity.type
_entity.pdbx_description
1 polymer ?
#
loop_
_entity_poly.entity_id
_entity_poly.type
_entity_poly.pdbx_seq_one_letter_code
_entity_poly.pdbx_strand_id
1 'polypeptide(L)'
;MNCDRFEERIHQLLDRREDPRDDASLLRHASRCDDCAATLTATQRLVDRFDDFPRTLPLPEGFADRVLVATRMEAAEASLRGERQVAEPIRAAVADPYPRSLQVAGPWGAVLALGGLLVLSIAVAERPSVETAQVDRPPASIAEATSI
;
A
#
# COMPACT_ATOMS: atom_id res chain seq x y z
N MET A 1 -35.50 12.53 2.99
CA MET A 1 -34.73 11.34 2.60
C MET A 1 -35.70 10.36 1.95
N ASN A 2 -35.35 9.82 0.78
CA ASN A 2 -36.01 8.67 0.15
C ASN A 2 -35.32 7.37 0.61
N CYS A 3 -35.87 6.21 0.26
CA CYS A 3 -35.34 4.91 0.67
C CYS A 3 -33.92 4.67 0.14
N ASP A 4 -33.62 5.05 -1.11
CA ASP A 4 -32.27 4.88 -1.67
C ASP A 4 -31.22 5.64 -0.86
N ARG A 5 -31.48 6.91 -0.53
CA ARG A 5 -30.56 7.67 0.34
C ARG A 5 -30.45 7.10 1.75
N PHE A 6 -31.49 6.44 2.24
CA PHE A 6 -31.47 5.83 3.56
C PHE A 6 -30.46 4.67 3.59
N GLU A 7 -30.50 3.80 2.59
CA GLU A 7 -29.54 2.70 2.44
C GLU A 7 -28.12 3.22 2.23
N GLU A 8 -27.92 4.17 1.32
CA GLU A 8 -26.61 4.80 1.10
C GLU A 8 -26.05 5.41 2.38
N ARG A 9 -26.90 6.07 3.18
CA ARG A 9 -26.49 6.69 4.44
C ARG A 9 -26.10 5.65 5.48
N ILE A 10 -26.81 4.53 5.57
CA ILE A 10 -26.42 3.41 6.43
C ILE A 10 -25.02 2.91 6.02
N HIS A 11 -24.78 2.64 4.74
CA HIS A 11 -23.48 2.15 4.28
C HIS A 11 -22.35 3.14 4.61
N GLN A 12 -22.55 4.44 4.37
CA GLN A 12 -21.58 5.48 4.71
C GLN A 12 -21.24 5.56 6.20
N LEU A 13 -22.21 5.26 7.08
CA LEU A 13 -21.97 5.23 8.53
C LEU A 13 -21.16 3.99 8.91
N LEU A 14 -21.54 2.83 8.38
CA LEU A 14 -20.84 1.57 8.65
C LEU A 14 -19.38 1.60 8.15
N ASP A 15 -19.12 2.17 6.97
CA ASP A 15 -17.76 2.33 6.43
C ASP A 15 -16.90 3.22 7.33
N ARG A 16 -17.50 4.26 7.91
CA ARG A 16 -16.83 5.16 8.87
C ARG A 16 -16.81 4.60 10.30
N ARG A 17 -17.38 3.41 10.52
CA ARG A 17 -17.54 2.78 11.83
C ARG A 17 -18.32 3.66 12.82
N GLU A 18 -19.27 4.43 12.31
CA GLU A 18 -20.21 5.25 13.08
C GLU A 18 -21.49 4.44 13.33
N ASP A 19 -22.10 4.56 14.51
CA ASP A 19 -23.34 3.84 14.84
C ASP A 19 -24.54 4.48 14.10
N PRO A 20 -25.28 3.72 13.27
CA PRO A 20 -26.49 4.21 12.61
C PRO A 20 -27.59 4.70 13.57
N ARG A 21 -27.56 4.30 14.85
CA ARG A 21 -28.50 4.77 15.90
C ARG A 21 -28.36 6.25 16.20
N ASP A 22 -27.19 6.82 16.00
CA ASP A 22 -26.93 8.23 16.34
C ASP A 22 -27.34 9.18 15.21
N ASP A 23 -27.68 8.65 14.02
CA ASP A 23 -28.08 9.46 12.88
C ASP A 23 -29.57 9.84 12.95
N ALA A 24 -29.83 11.07 13.37
CA ALA A 24 -31.18 11.63 13.48
C ALA A 24 -31.95 11.69 12.15
N SER A 25 -31.27 11.66 10.99
CA SER A 25 -31.93 11.65 9.70
C SER A 25 -32.48 10.26 9.38
N LEU A 26 -31.73 9.20 9.69
CA LEU A 26 -32.17 7.81 9.57
C LEU A 26 -33.37 7.54 10.48
N LEU A 27 -33.26 7.88 11.77
CA LEU A 27 -34.36 7.67 12.73
C LEU A 27 -35.65 8.36 12.29
N ARG A 28 -35.56 9.57 11.75
CA ARG A 28 -36.70 10.34 11.24
C ARG A 28 -37.35 9.67 10.04
N HIS A 29 -36.58 9.05 9.15
CA HIS A 29 -37.15 8.36 8.00
C HIS A 29 -37.76 7.02 8.40
N ALA A 30 -37.04 6.24 9.22
CA ALA A 30 -37.50 4.96 9.76
C ALA A 30 -38.82 5.11 10.53
N SER A 31 -39.05 6.23 11.23
CA SER A 31 -40.33 6.47 11.92
C SER A 31 -41.55 6.63 10.99
N ARG A 32 -41.36 6.68 9.67
CA ARG A 32 -42.41 6.88 8.66
C ARG A 32 -42.43 5.80 7.57
N CYS A 33 -41.46 4.88 7.58
CA CYS A 33 -41.32 3.84 6.57
C CYS A 33 -40.95 2.53 7.27
N ASP A 34 -41.88 1.58 7.28
CA ASP A 34 -41.73 0.32 7.99
C ASP A 34 -40.60 -0.54 7.41
N ASP A 35 -40.43 -0.55 6.08
CA ASP A 35 -39.34 -1.28 5.42
C ASP A 35 -37.97 -0.77 5.87
N CYS A 36 -37.78 0.55 5.86
CA CYS A 36 -36.54 1.17 6.30
C CYS A 36 -36.31 0.98 7.81
N ALA A 37 -37.38 0.98 8.62
CA ALA A 37 -37.29 0.67 10.05
C ALA A 37 -36.82 -0.77 10.30
N ALA A 38 -37.33 -1.72 9.52
CA ALA A 38 -36.90 -3.12 9.58
C ALA A 38 -35.43 -3.25 9.18
N THR A 39 -34.99 -2.59 8.11
CA THR A 39 -33.58 -2.58 7.67
C THR A 39 -32.65 -1.99 8.72
N LEU A 40 -33.01 -0.86 9.33
CA LEU A 40 -32.21 -0.26 10.40
C LEU A 40 -32.11 -1.16 11.63
N THR A 41 -33.24 -1.76 12.04
CA THR A 41 -33.26 -2.73 13.16
C THR A 41 -32.39 -3.95 12.86
N ALA A 42 -32.44 -4.48 11.64
CA ALA A 42 -31.62 -5.61 11.23
C ALA A 42 -30.12 -5.25 11.23
N THR A 43 -29.78 -4.06 10.71
CA THR A 43 -28.41 -3.54 10.70
C THR A 43 -27.87 -3.37 12.12
N GLN A 44 -28.67 -2.79 13.01
CA GLN A 44 -28.32 -2.62 14.43
C GLN A 44 -28.04 -3.95 15.12
N ARG A 45 -28.85 -4.99 14.87
CA ARG A 45 -28.62 -6.34 15.40
C ARG A 45 -27.33 -6.97 14.87
N LEU A 46 -26.95 -6.68 13.63
CA LEU A 46 -25.69 -7.15 13.06
C LEU A 46 -24.50 -6.46 13.71
N VAL A 47 -24.57 -5.13 13.88
CA VAL A 47 -23.52 -4.34 14.55
C VAL A 47 -23.32 -4.82 15.98
N ASP A 48 -24.39 -5.00 16.76
CA ASP A 48 -24.30 -5.51 18.14
C ASP A 48 -23.61 -6.88 18.19
N ARG A 49 -23.93 -7.77 17.24
CA ARG A 49 -23.27 -9.08 17.16
C ARG A 49 -21.79 -8.98 16.83
N PHE A 50 -21.36 -7.97 16.06
CA PHE A 50 -19.94 -7.73 15.80
C PHE A 50 -19.20 -7.20 17.04
N ASP A 51 -19.87 -6.48 17.94
CA ASP A 51 -19.26 -6.09 19.21
C ASP A 51 -18.95 -7.28 20.11
N ASP A 52 -19.75 -8.35 20.00
CA ASP A 52 -19.52 -9.64 20.68
C ASP A 52 -18.39 -10.47 20.04
N PHE A 53 -17.90 -10.11 18.85
CA PHE A 53 -16.79 -10.85 18.24
C PHE A 53 -15.50 -10.64 19.05
N PRO A 54 -14.73 -11.71 19.30
CA PRO A 54 -13.46 -11.60 19.98
C PRO A 54 -12.54 -10.66 19.18
N ARG A 55 -12.14 -9.55 19.81
CA ARG A 55 -11.24 -8.55 19.21
C ARG A 55 -9.88 -9.12 18.82
N THR A 56 -9.51 -10.25 19.43
CA THR A 56 -8.30 -11.00 19.12
C THR A 56 -8.66 -12.45 18.93
N LEU A 57 -8.44 -12.94 17.71
CA LEU A 57 -8.44 -14.37 17.43
C LEU A 57 -7.06 -14.92 17.79
N PRO A 58 -6.96 -16.09 18.44
CA PRO A 58 -5.67 -16.70 18.70
C PRO A 58 -4.97 -16.98 17.36
N LEU A 59 -3.77 -16.42 17.20
CA LEU A 59 -2.94 -16.72 16.04
C LEU A 59 -2.34 -18.12 16.22
N PRO A 60 -2.33 -18.95 15.17
CA PRO A 60 -1.60 -20.21 15.20
C PRO A 60 -0.12 -19.98 15.53
N GLU A 61 0.50 -20.91 16.26
CA GLU A 61 1.92 -20.83 16.57
C GLU A 61 2.77 -20.64 15.29
N GLY A 62 3.76 -19.73 15.39
CA GLY A 62 4.65 -19.37 14.28
C GLY A 62 3.97 -18.64 13.11
N PHE A 63 2.72 -18.15 13.22
CA PHE A 63 2.05 -17.42 12.14
C PHE A 63 2.83 -16.17 11.72
N ALA A 64 3.25 -15.34 12.68
CA ALA A 64 4.02 -14.13 12.41
C ALA A 64 5.35 -14.45 11.70
N ASP A 65 6.06 -15.50 12.15
CA ASP A 65 7.31 -15.93 11.52
C ASP A 65 7.10 -16.38 10.07
N ARG A 66 6.04 -17.15 9.81
CA ARG A 66 5.71 -17.57 8.44
C ARG A 66 5.39 -16.39 7.53
N VAL A 67 4.63 -15.41 8.01
CA VAL A 67 4.31 -14.19 7.26
C VAL A 67 5.57 -13.37 6.98
N LEU A 68 6.46 -13.22 7.97
CA LEU A 68 7.73 -12.53 7.81
C LEU A 68 8.66 -13.23 6.82
N VAL A 69 8.72 -14.55 6.83
CA VAL A 69 9.50 -15.32 5.85
C VAL A 69 8.92 -15.14 4.46
N ALA A 70 7.60 -15.30 4.29
CA ALA A 70 6.93 -15.16 2.99
C ALA A 70 7.16 -13.76 2.39
N THR A 71 6.94 -12.70 3.17
CA THR A 71 7.14 -11.31 2.72
C THR A 71 8.60 -11.00 2.37
N ARG A 72 9.57 -11.56 3.10
CA ARG A 72 11.00 -11.44 2.76
C ARG A 72 11.35 -12.16 1.46
N MET A 73 10.78 -13.35 1.24
CA MET A 73 11.01 -14.09 0.00
C MET A 73 10.42 -13.36 -1.20
N GLU A 74 9.19 -12.84 -1.09
CA GLU A 74 8.57 -12.02 -2.14
C GLU A 74 9.38 -10.76 -2.46
N ALA A 75 9.87 -10.05 -1.43
CA ALA A 75 10.72 -8.88 -1.61
C ALA A 75 12.06 -9.22 -2.28
N ALA A 76 12.66 -10.36 -1.92
CA ALA A 76 13.88 -10.85 -2.54
C ALA A 76 13.66 -11.22 -4.02
N GLU A 77 12.57 -11.91 -4.34
CA GLU A 77 12.20 -12.25 -5.71
C GLU A 77 11.93 -10.99 -6.56
N ALA A 78 11.23 -10.01 -6.01
CA ALA A 78 10.99 -8.73 -6.68
C ALA A 78 12.31 -7.99 -6.96
N SER A 79 13.25 -8.03 -6.01
CA SER A 79 14.59 -7.43 -6.17
C SER A 79 15.39 -8.12 -7.27
N LEU A 80 15.44 -9.46 -7.27
CA LEU A 80 16.12 -10.25 -8.31
C LEU A 80 15.51 -10.02 -9.70
N ARG A 81 14.17 -9.89 -9.78
CA ARG A 81 13.48 -9.59 -11.04
C ARG A 81 13.86 -8.19 -11.55
N GLY A 82 13.90 -7.20 -10.67
CA GLY A 82 14.34 -5.85 -11.00
C GLY A 82 15.81 -5.82 -11.47
N GLU A 83 16.70 -6.50 -10.75
CA GLU A 83 18.11 -6.63 -11.13
C GLU A 83 18.29 -7.30 -12.49
N ARG A 84 17.54 -8.39 -12.76
CA ARG A 84 17.58 -9.06 -14.07
C ARG A 84 17.08 -8.15 -15.19
N GLN A 85 16.01 -7.41 -14.96
CA GLN A 85 15.44 -6.48 -15.93
C GLN A 85 16.40 -5.33 -16.28
N VAL A 86 17.26 -4.92 -15.36
CA VAL A 86 18.29 -3.89 -15.60
C VAL A 86 19.58 -4.49 -16.17
N ALA A 87 20.02 -5.65 -15.68
CA ALA A 87 21.29 -6.25 -16.06
C ALA A 87 21.27 -6.90 -17.45
N GLU A 88 20.13 -7.44 -17.89
CA GLU A 88 20.00 -8.10 -19.19
C GLU A 88 20.19 -7.15 -20.39
N PRO A 89 19.55 -5.96 -20.46
CA PRO A 89 19.79 -5.02 -21.56
C PRO A 89 21.23 -4.46 -21.54
N ILE A 90 21.83 -4.28 -20.35
CA ILE A 90 23.23 -3.83 -20.23
C ILE A 90 24.18 -4.91 -20.76
N ARG A 91 23.99 -6.18 -20.36
CA ARG A 91 24.80 -7.29 -20.86
C ARG A 91 24.63 -7.50 -22.36
N ALA A 92 23.40 -7.37 -22.87
CA ALA A 92 23.14 -7.45 -24.31
C ALA A 92 23.85 -6.32 -25.09
N ALA A 93 23.83 -5.09 -24.58
CA ALA A 93 24.53 -3.95 -25.17
C ALA A 93 26.07 -4.08 -25.12
N VAL A 94 26.61 -4.74 -24.09
CA VAL A 94 28.06 -5.03 -24.00
C VAL A 94 28.46 -6.19 -24.91
N ALA A 95 27.61 -7.20 -25.08
CA ALA A 95 27.87 -8.38 -25.91
C ALA A 95 27.79 -8.09 -27.41
N ASP A 96 26.94 -7.14 -27.83
CA ASP A 96 26.88 -6.62 -29.19
C ASP A 96 26.90 -5.07 -29.18
N PRO A 97 28.09 -4.45 -29.09
CA PRO A 97 28.22 -2.99 -29.03
C PRO A 97 27.72 -2.28 -30.29
N TYR A 98 27.54 -3.01 -31.40
CA TYR A 98 27.11 -2.48 -32.70
C TYR A 98 26.08 -3.41 -33.36
N PRO A 99 24.81 -3.37 -32.91
CA PRO A 99 23.77 -4.15 -33.56
C PRO A 99 23.70 -3.77 -35.05
N ARG A 100 23.49 -4.76 -35.92
CA ARG A 100 23.50 -4.60 -37.40
C ARG A 100 22.61 -3.47 -37.94
N SER A 101 21.64 -2.98 -37.16
CA SER A 101 20.82 -1.81 -37.51
C SER A 101 21.60 -0.48 -37.59
N LEU A 102 22.77 -0.37 -36.96
CA LEU A 102 23.64 0.82 -37.01
C LEU A 102 24.62 0.82 -38.19
N GLN A 103 24.74 -0.27 -38.95
CA GLN A 103 25.61 -0.32 -40.14
C GLN A 103 25.09 0.54 -41.30
N VAL A 104 23.85 1.05 -41.22
CA VAL A 104 23.24 1.91 -42.25
C VAL A 104 23.46 3.40 -41.96
N ALA A 105 23.87 3.78 -40.74
CA ALA A 105 24.16 5.16 -40.41
C ALA A 105 25.67 5.40 -40.58
N GLY A 106 26.04 6.20 -41.58
CA GLY A 106 27.39 6.71 -41.76
C GLY A 106 27.90 7.52 -40.54
N PRO A 107 28.93 8.37 -40.70
CA PRO A 107 29.76 8.90 -39.61
C PRO A 107 29.04 9.59 -38.43
N TRP A 108 27.77 9.96 -38.59
CA TRP A 108 26.89 10.50 -37.55
C TRP A 108 26.42 9.47 -36.50
N GLY A 109 26.41 8.17 -36.80
CA GLY A 109 26.04 7.12 -35.84
C GLY A 109 27.01 7.01 -34.66
N ALA A 110 28.29 7.26 -34.89
CA ALA A 110 29.33 7.26 -33.86
C ALA A 110 29.18 8.43 -32.87
N VAL A 111 28.68 9.58 -33.33
CA VAL A 111 28.47 10.77 -32.49
C VAL A 111 27.29 10.57 -31.53
N LEU A 112 26.22 9.91 -31.97
CA LEU A 112 25.08 9.60 -31.12
C LEU A 112 25.38 8.49 -30.11
N ALA A 113 26.23 7.51 -30.46
CA ALA A 113 26.67 6.47 -29.53
C ALA A 113 27.53 7.03 -28.38
N LEU A 114 28.47 7.95 -28.67
CA LEU A 114 29.27 8.62 -27.65
C LEU A 114 28.45 9.63 -26.83
N GLY A 115 27.49 10.32 -27.44
CA GLY A 115 26.57 11.23 -26.74
C GLY A 115 25.60 10.50 -25.80
N GLY A 116 25.06 9.35 -26.21
CA GLY A 116 24.17 8.53 -25.39
C GLY A 116 24.86 7.94 -24.16
N LEU A 117 26.13 7.54 -24.28
CA LEU A 117 26.94 7.02 -23.17
C LEU A 117 27.23 8.10 -22.11
N LEU A 118 27.36 9.36 -22.54
CA LEU A 118 27.58 10.51 -21.64
C LEU A 118 26.30 10.86 -20.86
N VAL A 119 25.13 10.82 -21.51
CA VAL A 119 23.83 11.10 -20.86
C VAL A 119 23.47 10.02 -19.83
N LEU A 120 23.79 8.75 -20.10
CA LEU A 120 23.57 7.66 -19.15
C LEU A 120 24.48 7.77 -17.90
N SER A 121 25.69 8.33 -18.06
CA SER A 121 26.64 8.53 -16.95
C SER A 121 26.20 9.67 -16.00
N ILE A 122 25.52 10.70 -16.52
CA ILE A 122 25.01 11.82 -15.71
C ILE A 122 23.75 11.39 -14.93
N ALA A 123 22.83 10.65 -15.55
CA ALA A 123 21.62 10.17 -14.88
C ALA A 123 21.89 9.17 -13.73
N VAL A 124 23.02 8.47 -13.74
CA VAL A 124 23.46 7.60 -12.63
C VAL A 124 24.12 8.40 -11.50
N ALA A 125 24.79 9.51 -11.81
CA ALA A 125 25.43 10.39 -10.81
C ALA A 125 24.43 11.26 -10.04
N GLU A 126 23.23 11.48 -10.59
CA GLU A 126 22.17 12.32 -10.02
C GLU A 126 21.21 11.57 -9.09
N ARG A 127 21.53 10.33 -8.67
CA ARG A 127 20.85 9.75 -7.52
C ARG A 127 21.12 10.65 -6.32
N PRO A 128 20.11 11.29 -5.70
CA PRO A 128 20.33 12.00 -4.46
C PRO A 128 20.91 10.97 -3.48
N SER A 129 22.07 11.32 -2.93
CA SER A 129 22.62 10.65 -1.75
C SER A 129 21.45 10.45 -0.80
N VAL A 130 21.13 9.20 -0.49
CA VAL A 130 20.18 8.89 0.58
C VAL A 130 20.83 9.45 1.83
N GLU A 131 20.39 10.66 2.20
CA GLU A 131 20.67 11.30 3.46
C GLU A 131 20.28 10.27 4.50
N THR A 132 21.28 9.70 5.17
CA THR A 132 21.10 8.85 6.33
C THR A 132 20.29 9.67 7.30
N ALA A 133 18.98 9.44 7.34
CA ALA A 133 18.09 9.99 8.34
C ALA A 133 18.71 9.63 9.69
N GLN A 134 19.28 10.66 10.30
CA GLN A 134 19.78 10.67 11.64
C GLN A 134 18.65 10.12 12.52
N VAL A 135 18.83 8.90 13.02
CA VAL A 135 17.96 8.31 14.04
C VAL A 135 18.14 9.18 15.27
N ASP A 136 17.29 10.18 15.41
CA ASP A 136 17.24 10.98 16.61
C ASP A 136 16.78 10.05 17.74
N ARG A 137 17.65 9.97 18.73
CA ARG A 137 17.55 9.12 19.90
C ARG A 137 16.28 9.54 20.66
N PRO A 138 15.34 8.63 20.99
CA PRO A 138 14.31 9.00 21.95
C PRO A 138 14.99 9.33 23.29
N PRO A 139 14.63 10.45 23.95
CA PRO A 139 15.23 10.77 25.23
C PRO A 139 14.92 9.68 26.24
N ALA A 140 15.96 9.29 26.98
CA ALA A 140 15.83 8.52 28.21
C ALA A 140 15.00 9.30 29.24
N SER A 141 14.42 8.56 30.19
CA SER A 141 13.43 8.95 31.21
C SER A 141 11.99 8.93 30.67
N ILE A 142 11.07 8.16 31.23
CA ILE A 142 10.82 8.01 32.67
C ILE A 142 10.63 6.54 33.02
N ALA A 143 11.64 5.97 33.67
CA ALA A 143 11.43 4.96 34.69
C ALA A 143 11.22 5.73 36.00
N GLU A 144 9.98 5.88 36.44
CA GLU A 144 9.57 6.07 37.84
C GLU A 144 8.04 6.21 37.92
N ALA A 145 7.47 5.58 38.96
CA ALA A 145 6.04 5.42 39.29
C ALA A 145 5.30 4.38 38.41
N THR A 146 5.00 3.17 38.86
CA THR A 146 4.56 2.75 40.20
C THR A 146 4.90 1.29 40.48
N SER A 147 5.78 1.10 41.47
CA SER A 147 5.76 -0.06 42.37
C SER A 147 4.46 -0.05 43.17
N ILE A 148 4.02 -1.27 43.49
CA ILE A 148 3.37 -1.74 44.73
C ILE A 148 3.46 -0.74 45.88
#